data_AF-A0A967IE08-F1
#
_entry.id   AF-A0A967IE08-F1
#
_cell.length_a   1.000
_cell.length_b   1.000
_cell.length_c   1.000
_cell.angle_alpha   90.00
_cell.angle_beta   90.00
_cell.angle_gamma   90.00
#
_symmetry.space_group_name_H-M   'P 1'
#
loop_
_entity.id
_entity.type
_entity.pdbx_description
1 polymer ?
#
loop_
_entity_poly.entity_id
_entity_poly.type
_entity_poly.pdbx_seq_one_letter_code
_entity_poly.pdbx_strand_id
1 'polypeptide(L)'
;ATSGEWSIEVTPGDVEVERGTRLVVTARFDGRVPAEARLESVLGESVRRVSMKQNLADPIFVATIPEVDADGTYRISFAKRESREF
;
A
#
# COMPACT_ATOMS: atom_id res chain seq x y z
N ALA A 1 13.08 3.33 -26.94
CA ALA A 1 13.50 3.61 -25.56
C ALA A 1 12.45 3.03 -24.63
N THR A 2 12.80 2.01 -23.87
CA THR A 2 11.90 1.27 -22.96
C THR A 2 11.27 2.26 -21.99
N SER A 3 9.96 2.47 -22.12
CA SER A 3 9.19 3.26 -21.16
C SER A 3 9.43 2.67 -19.78
N GLY A 4 9.94 3.46 -18.83
CA GLY A 4 10.15 3.00 -17.45
C GLY A 4 8.85 2.41 -16.92
N GLU A 5 8.83 1.08 -16.79
CA GLU A 5 7.66 0.35 -16.33
C GLU A 5 7.42 0.65 -14.85
N TRP A 6 6.17 0.60 -14.44
CA TRP A 6 5.81 0.71 -13.04
C TRP A 6 6.05 -0.65 -12.40
N SER A 7 7.03 -0.75 -11.52
CA SER A 7 7.23 -1.92 -10.67
C SER A 7 6.97 -1.53 -9.23
N ILE A 8 6.09 -2.26 -8.54
CA ILE A 8 5.73 -1.99 -7.15
C ILE A 8 5.93 -3.26 -6.32
N GLU A 9 6.67 -3.12 -5.23
CA GLU A 9 6.80 -4.12 -4.18
C GLU A 9 6.07 -3.62 -2.93
N VAL A 10 5.11 -4.40 -2.43
CA VAL A 10 4.33 -4.08 -1.23
C VAL A 10 4.79 -4.98 -0.10
N THR A 11 5.15 -4.38 1.04
CA THR A 11 5.61 -5.10 2.23
C THR A 11 4.89 -4.59 3.49
N PRO A 12 4.21 -5.46 4.26
CA PRO A 12 3.99 -6.87 3.95
C PRO A 12 3.15 -7.05 2.67
N GLY A 13 3.14 -8.26 2.12
CA GLY A 13 2.15 -8.70 1.13
C GLY A 13 1.02 -9.43 1.86
N ASP A 14 0.68 -10.63 1.43
CA ASP A 14 -0.20 -11.52 2.19
C ASP A 14 0.38 -11.79 3.58
N VAL A 15 -0.40 -11.53 4.64
CA VAL A 15 0.08 -11.65 6.04
C VAL A 15 -1.06 -11.98 6.99
N GLU A 16 -0.77 -12.84 7.96
CA GLU A 16 -1.64 -13.09 9.11
C GLU A 16 -1.16 -12.26 10.31
N VAL A 17 -2.07 -11.54 10.96
CA VAL A 17 -1.76 -10.69 12.13
C VAL A 17 -2.77 -10.92 13.24
N GLU A 18 -2.36 -10.67 14.48
CA GLU A 18 -3.28 -10.72 15.62
C GLU A 18 -4.33 -9.60 15.50
N ARG A 19 -5.59 -9.93 15.80
CA ARG A 19 -6.66 -8.94 15.79
C ARG A 19 -6.35 -7.76 16.74
N GLY A 20 -6.71 -6.56 16.31
CA GLY A 20 -6.42 -5.33 17.03
C GLY A 20 -5.00 -4.78 16.75
N THR A 21 -4.18 -5.50 15.99
CA THR A 21 -2.81 -5.07 15.71
C THR A 21 -2.77 -3.95 14.68
N ARG A 22 -1.86 -2.99 14.89
CA ARG A 22 -1.51 -1.98 13.90
C ARG A 22 -0.64 -2.60 12.81
N LEU A 23 -1.05 -2.46 11.55
CA LEU A 23 -0.27 -2.92 10.40
C LEU A 23 0.41 -1.73 9.70
N VAL A 24 1.72 -1.79 9.56
CA VAL A 24 2.49 -0.82 8.75
C VAL A 24 2.69 -1.42 7.36
N VAL A 25 2.28 -0.68 6.34
CA VAL A 25 2.39 -1.10 4.94
C VAL A 25 3.33 -0.14 4.21
N THR A 26 4.29 -0.72 3.51
CA THR A 26 5.25 -0.02 2.66
C THR A 26 5.04 -0.40 1.21
N ALA A 27 5.23 0.56 0.32
CA ALA A 27 5.16 0.37 -1.12
C ALA A 27 6.41 0.97 -1.75
N ARG A 28 7.29 0.12 -2.26
CA ARG A 28 8.51 0.51 -2.97
C ARG A 28 8.23 0.53 -4.47
N PHE A 29 8.55 1.62 -5.12
CA PHE A 29 8.43 1.76 -6.58
C PHE A 29 9.79 1.67 -7.27
N ASP A 30 10.07 0.55 -7.91
CA ASP A 30 11.27 0.41 -8.74
C ASP A 30 11.01 0.98 -10.14
N GLY A 31 11.94 1.78 -10.65
CA GLY A 31 11.79 2.49 -11.92
C GLY A 31 11.04 3.81 -11.75
N ARG A 32 9.77 3.87 -12.16
CA ARG A 32 8.98 5.12 -12.09
C ARG A 32 8.33 5.27 -10.72
N VAL A 33 8.60 6.41 -10.07
CA VAL A 33 8.01 6.78 -8.77
C VAL A 33 6.79 7.68 -9.00
N PRO A 34 5.62 7.39 -8.40
CA PRO A 34 4.43 8.23 -8.56
C PRO A 34 4.54 9.50 -7.70
N ALA A 35 3.78 10.54 -8.03
CA ALA A 35 3.71 11.75 -7.19
C ALA A 35 2.94 11.50 -5.88
N GLU A 36 2.03 10.52 -5.89
CA GLU A 36 1.20 10.16 -4.75
C GLU A 36 0.81 8.67 -4.83
N ALA A 37 0.67 8.05 -3.67
CA ALA A 37 0.13 6.71 -3.50
C ALA A 37 -0.87 6.69 -2.33
N ARG A 38 -1.86 5.80 -2.40
CA ARG A 38 -2.85 5.60 -1.33
C ARG A 38 -2.95 4.12 -0.99
N LEU A 39 -3.04 3.82 0.30
CA LEU A 39 -3.42 2.51 0.82
C LEU A 39 -4.94 2.45 0.89
N GLU A 40 -5.53 1.45 0.26
CA GLU A 40 -6.95 1.14 0.31
C GLU A 40 -7.12 -0.19 1.03
N SER A 41 -7.96 -0.25 2.05
CA SER A 41 -8.21 -1.46 2.83
C SER A 41 -9.69 -1.69 3.04
N VAL A 42 -10.12 -2.94 2.92
CA VAL A 42 -11.46 -3.42 3.24
C VAL A 42 -11.32 -4.49 4.31
N LEU A 43 -11.70 -4.18 5.55
CA LEU A 43 -11.63 -5.10 6.69
C LEU A 43 -13.04 -5.31 7.24
N GLY A 44 -13.61 -6.51 7.05
CA GLY A 44 -15.05 -6.72 7.25
C GLY A 44 -15.89 -5.72 6.45
N GLU A 45 -16.69 -4.91 7.14
CA GLU A 45 -17.52 -3.85 6.52
C GLU A 45 -16.80 -2.49 6.44
N SER A 46 -15.59 -2.38 6.99
CA SER A 46 -14.84 -1.13 7.06
C SER A 46 -14.00 -0.90 5.82
N VAL A 47 -14.36 0.12 5.04
CA VAL A 47 -13.56 0.59 3.90
C VAL A 47 -12.77 1.84 4.32
N ARG A 48 -11.44 1.81 4.12
CA ARG A 48 -10.56 2.96 4.40
C ARG A 48 -9.64 3.24 3.23
N ARG A 49 -9.34 4.52 3.03
CA ARG A 49 -8.35 5.01 2.07
C ARG A 49 -7.46 6.04 2.76
N VAL A 50 -6.16 5.76 2.80
CA VAL A 50 -5.17 6.58 3.51
C VAL A 50 -4.06 6.99 2.54
N SER A 51 -3.75 8.28 2.49
CA SER A 51 -2.59 8.77 1.73
C SER A 51 -1.30 8.26 2.33
N MET A 52 -0.44 7.66 1.52
CA MET A 52 0.88 7.22 1.96
C MET A 52 1.83 8.41 2.00
N LYS A 53 2.75 8.40 2.96
CA LYS A 53 3.83 9.38 3.06
C LYS A 53 5.06 8.87 2.33
N GLN A 54 5.58 9.66 1.39
CA GLN A 54 6.88 9.43 0.78
C GLN A 54 7.96 10.16 1.56
N ASN A 55 9.13 9.54 1.74
CA ASN A 55 10.27 10.25 2.31
C ASN A 55 11.13 10.88 1.19
N LEU A 56 10.98 12.20 0.97
CA LEU A 56 11.83 13.04 0.10
C LEU A 56 12.15 12.44 -1.29
N ALA A 57 13.28 11.73 -1.40
CA ALA A 57 13.82 11.17 -2.63
C ALA A 57 13.75 9.63 -2.68
N ASP A 58 13.22 9.01 -1.63
CA ASP A 58 13.14 7.57 -1.53
C ASP A 58 11.92 7.05 -2.32
N PRO A 59 12.06 5.97 -3.11
CA PRO A 59 10.96 5.36 -3.85
C PRO A 59 9.96 4.63 -2.94
N ILE A 60 10.12 4.68 -1.60
CA ILE A 60 9.24 4.02 -0.64
C ILE A 60 8.19 4.99 -0.10
N PHE A 61 6.94 4.53 -0.18
CA PHE A 61 5.76 5.14 0.42
C PHE A 61 5.34 4.31 1.63
N VAL A 62 4.93 4.98 2.71
CA VAL A 62 4.53 4.31 3.95
C VAL A 62 3.13 4.77 4.39
N ALA A 63 2.29 3.82 4.77
CA ALA A 63 1.03 4.07 5.43
C ALA A 63 0.81 3.05 6.56
N THR A 64 -0.21 3.30 7.37
CA THR A 64 -0.55 2.46 8.50
C THR A 64 -2.05 2.18 8.49
N ILE A 65 -2.41 0.91 8.62
CA ILE A 65 -3.75 0.51 9.03
C ILE A 65 -3.74 0.54 10.56
N PRO A 66 -4.52 1.43 11.19
CA PRO A 66 -4.39 1.68 12.63
C PRO A 66 -4.75 0.46 13.47
N GLU A 67 -5.65 -0.39 12.98
CA GLU A 67 -6.16 -1.58 13.65
C GLU A 67 -6.70 -2.56 12.60
N VAL A 68 -6.28 -3.83 12.69
CA VAL A 68 -6.81 -4.95 11.89
C VAL A 68 -7.70 -5.79 12.79
N ASP A 69 -9.02 -5.55 12.79
CA ASP A 69 -9.97 -6.24 13.68
C ASP A 69 -10.73 -7.39 13.00
N ALA A 70 -10.71 -7.44 11.67
CA ALA A 70 -11.37 -8.45 10.86
C ALA A 70 -10.51 -8.85 9.66
N ASP A 71 -10.78 -10.03 9.12
CA ASP A 71 -10.23 -10.46 7.84
C ASP A 71 -10.62 -9.49 6.72
N GLY A 72 -9.78 -9.41 5.70
CA GLY A 72 -10.00 -8.49 4.62
C GLY A 72 -8.83 -8.39 3.66
N THR A 73 -8.87 -7.37 2.82
CA THR A 73 -7.84 -7.13 1.81
C THR A 73 -7.34 -5.70 1.86
N TYR A 74 -6.14 -5.48 1.33
CA TYR A 74 -5.63 -4.15 1.06
C TYR A 74 -4.85 -4.10 -0.26
N ARG A 75 -4.73 -2.90 -0.80
CA ARG A 75 -3.99 -2.62 -2.04
C ARG A 75 -3.49 -1.18 -2.07
N ILE A 76 -2.56 -0.92 -2.99
CA ILE A 76 -2.00 0.41 -3.22
C ILE A 76 -2.52 0.95 -4.54
N SER A 77 -3.15 2.13 -4.52
CA SER A 77 -3.49 2.88 -5.74
C SER A 77 -2.52 4.04 -5.98
N PHE A 78 -2.08 4.18 -7.23
CA PHE A 78 -1.07 5.14 -7.65
C PHE A 78 -1.20 5.44 -9.15
N ALA A 79 -1.01 6.68 -9.60
CA ALA A 79 -0.95 7.03 -11.03
C ALA A 79 -2.06 6.40 -11.93
N LYS A 80 -3.30 6.31 -11.43
CA LYS A 80 -4.47 5.64 -12.08
C LYS A 80 -4.29 4.13 -12.30
N ARG A 81 -3.43 3.51 -11.52
CA ARG A 81 -3.15 2.08 -11.44
C ARG A 81 -3.36 1.61 -10.01
N GLU A 82 -3.37 0.30 -9.86
CA GLU A 82 -3.50 -0.39 -8.59
C GLU A 82 -2.50 -1.55 -8.54
N SER A 83 -1.98 -1.85 -7.35
CA SER A 83 -1.30 -3.11 -7.09
C SER A 83 -2.32 -4.26 -7.14
N ARG A 84 -1.81 -5.51 -7.07
CA ARG A 84 -2.67 -6.61 -6.65
C ARG A 84 -3.24 -6.35 -5.26
N GLU A 85 -4.29 -7.09 -4.94
CA GLU A 85 -4.83 -7.20 -3.60
C GLU A 85 -3.99 -8.20 -2.78
N PHE A 86 -3.90 -7.94 -1.48
CA PHE A 86 -3.18 -8.72 -0.46
C PHE A 86 -4.07 -8.89 0.77
#